data_AF-A0A0C9W6G0-F1
#
_entry.id   AF-A0A0C9W6G0-F1
#
_cell.length_a   1.000
_cell.length_b   1.000
_cell.length_c   1.000
_cell.angle_alpha   90.00
_cell.angle_beta   90.00
_cell.angle_gamma   90.00
#
_symmetry.space_group_name_H-M   'P 1'
#
loop_
_entity.id
_entity.type
_entity.pdbx_description
1 polymer ?
#
loop_
_entity_poly.entity_id
_entity_poly.type
_entity_poly.pdbx_seq_one_letter_code
_entity_poly.pdbx_strand_id
1 'polypeptide(L)'
;MEFPIWATLAEWLGLQIGKHWREMSSLFTLTRSIFSHIINIPQVPSTRKFRSLTLISMLPPDELSQNLSENRPKKRARGAKTRNSRSATAPYQAIEPIVGSTEDVEMSPSTPITDGMPKDIPPKGCILHCAYCHDVGPNIWRCVACHLPVCVATTQSEGGCIDASPHTVTRDITVSQDTFRCPYCCRKKREAVPYAVRGYGIRNDFIRRNPHPLLGLFFTWSGFGRQYGFDMISRSLKEHFELEEHKLRMTSRAIRSGNSKPEALKPDFEWLEKIDNKSNLLVFVSTHCDTATGDLVVGGNSCQMTSVGINEFIDHYLGEDFRTASTKIHHHNQGSTRLDYTRGLVLCSCGETARGSRSMERLQLLVEFHAFDFILVFAGVSTIEVLIIPALSRFIENVFIFDLNLWTSLEKSFGEDTHALNVTPVVLCFRDPGNSAAGHVQTRMMALASFRECRPWGLDLYRCRKCHNPAYNMVFNASGHKYSGSKWLQTKMKYECLHCKHSERDVEAPGWVHPCSGENMFRVWYNWPLTSAQLAEVGA
;
A
#
# COMPACT_ATOMS: atom_id res chain seq x y z
N MET A 1 -27.57 -7.59 27.90
CA MET A 1 -28.54 -8.31 27.05
C MET A 1 -28.02 -8.16 25.63
N GLU A 2 -27.12 -9.06 25.24
CA GLU A 2 -26.35 -8.98 23.99
C GLU A 2 -26.91 -10.00 23.00
N PHE A 3 -27.31 -9.53 21.83
CA PHE A 3 -27.72 -10.36 20.69
C PHE A 3 -26.53 -10.52 19.73
N PRO A 4 -26.27 -11.71 19.16
CA PRO A 4 -25.14 -11.92 18.26
C PRO A 4 -25.53 -11.53 16.83
N ILE A 5 -25.01 -10.39 16.37
CA ILE A 5 -25.15 -9.85 15.00
C ILE A 5 -24.62 -10.83 13.93
N TRP A 6 -23.73 -11.75 14.30
CA TRP A 6 -23.12 -12.72 13.40
C TRP A 6 -24.08 -13.84 12.94
N ALA A 7 -25.07 -14.22 13.76
CA ALA A 7 -26.08 -15.19 13.35
C ALA A 7 -26.97 -14.61 12.25
N THR A 8 -27.36 -13.35 12.38
CA THR A 8 -28.18 -12.62 11.40
C THR A 8 -27.44 -12.40 10.08
N LEU A 9 -26.10 -12.21 10.12
CA LEU A 9 -25.29 -12.05 8.92
C LEU A 9 -25.17 -13.36 8.11
N ALA A 10 -24.98 -14.50 8.81
CA ALA A 10 -24.95 -15.81 8.17
C ALA A 10 -26.31 -16.20 7.57
N GLU A 11 -27.41 -15.87 8.26
CA GLU A 11 -28.78 -16.11 7.77
C GLU A 11 -29.13 -15.22 6.58
N TRP A 12 -28.71 -13.94 6.61
CA TRP A 12 -28.88 -13.01 5.50
C TRP A 12 -28.07 -13.42 4.26
N LEU A 13 -26.81 -13.84 4.44
CA LEU A 13 -25.98 -14.37 3.34
C LEU A 13 -26.57 -15.67 2.77
N GLY A 14 -27.08 -16.57 3.63
CA GLY A 14 -27.77 -17.77 3.19
C GLY A 14 -29.03 -17.49 2.37
N LEU A 15 -29.80 -16.47 2.75
CA LEU A 15 -30.99 -16.03 2.01
C LEU A 15 -30.67 -15.38 0.66
N GLN A 16 -29.59 -14.58 0.56
CA GLN A 16 -29.16 -13.99 -0.71
C GLN A 16 -28.63 -15.04 -1.69
N ILE A 17 -27.82 -15.99 -1.19
CA ILE A 17 -27.32 -17.12 -1.99
C ILE A 17 -28.50 -18.00 -2.46
N GLY A 18 -29.48 -18.26 -1.59
CA GLY A 18 -30.68 -19.02 -1.94
C GLY A 18 -31.63 -18.32 -2.92
N LYS A 19 -31.59 -16.98 -2.99
CA LYS A 19 -32.37 -16.19 -3.96
C LYS A 19 -31.71 -16.21 -5.34
N HIS A 20 -30.39 -16.04 -5.41
CA HIS A 20 -29.63 -16.18 -6.66
C HIS A 20 -29.62 -17.61 -7.21
N TRP A 21 -29.64 -18.63 -6.35
CA TRP A 21 -29.73 -20.02 -6.81
C TRP A 21 -31.09 -20.33 -7.44
N ARG A 22 -32.19 -19.77 -6.91
CA ARG A 22 -33.53 -19.93 -7.50
C ARG A 22 -33.65 -19.24 -8.86
N GLU A 23 -33.05 -18.05 -9.02
CA GLU A 23 -32.97 -17.32 -10.29
C GLU A 23 -32.05 -18.02 -11.32
N MET A 24 -30.97 -18.67 -10.89
CA MET A 24 -30.16 -19.50 -11.80
C MET A 24 -30.84 -20.82 -12.18
N SER A 25 -31.68 -21.40 -11.30
CA SER A 25 -32.44 -22.61 -11.63
C SER A 25 -33.55 -22.36 -12.67
N SER A 26 -34.16 -21.17 -12.68
CA SER A 26 -35.14 -20.78 -13.70
C SER A 26 -34.47 -20.55 -15.06
N LEU A 27 -33.26 -20.00 -15.09
CA LEU A 27 -32.42 -19.89 -16.29
C LEU A 27 -31.97 -21.25 -16.84
N PHE A 28 -31.67 -22.22 -15.97
CA PHE A 28 -31.38 -23.60 -16.38
C PHE A 28 -32.60 -24.34 -16.94
N THR A 29 -33.80 -24.02 -16.45
CA THR A 29 -35.05 -24.59 -16.97
C THR A 29 -35.42 -23.99 -18.33
N LEU A 30 -35.14 -22.69 -18.52
CA LEU A 30 -35.35 -21.98 -19.79
C LEU A 30 -34.37 -22.45 -20.89
N THR A 31 -33.09 -22.66 -20.55
CA THR A 31 -32.09 -23.18 -21.50
C THR A 31 -32.34 -24.64 -21.89
N ARG A 32 -32.90 -25.46 -20.99
CA ARG A 32 -33.30 -26.84 -21.31
C ARG A 32 -34.51 -26.91 -22.25
N SER A 33 -35.44 -25.96 -22.14
CA SER A 33 -36.58 -25.83 -23.06
C SER A 33 -36.12 -25.41 -24.47
N ILE A 34 -35.17 -24.48 -24.56
CA ILE A 34 -34.63 -23.99 -25.84
C ILE A 34 -33.78 -25.08 -26.53
N PHE A 35 -33.01 -25.87 -25.78
CA PHE A 35 -32.22 -26.98 -26.35
C PHE A 35 -33.07 -28.17 -26.82
N SER A 36 -34.29 -28.33 -26.30
CA SER A 36 -35.19 -29.42 -26.75
C SER A 36 -35.85 -29.18 -28.12
N HIS A 37 -35.77 -27.95 -28.66
CA HIS A 37 -36.37 -27.60 -29.95
C HIS A 37 -35.39 -27.48 -31.13
N ILE A 38 -34.07 -27.55 -30.91
CA ILE A 38 -33.10 -27.13 -31.94
C ILE A 38 -32.22 -28.28 -32.48
N ILE A 39 -32.23 -29.49 -31.90
CA ILE A 39 -31.29 -30.54 -32.34
C ILE A 39 -31.98 -31.90 -32.49
N ASN A 40 -32.24 -32.30 -33.73
CA ASN A 40 -32.55 -33.68 -34.13
C ASN A 40 -31.22 -34.41 -34.41
N ILE A 41 -30.75 -35.24 -33.47
CA ILE A 41 -29.62 -36.17 -33.69
C ILE A 41 -30.05 -37.57 -33.22
N PRO A 42 -29.79 -38.63 -34.01
CA PRO A 42 -30.32 -39.97 -33.72
C PRO A 42 -29.61 -40.64 -32.54
N GLN A 43 -30.39 -41.43 -31.79
CA GLN A 43 -29.93 -42.20 -30.62
C GLN A 43 -29.06 -43.40 -31.02
N VAL A 44 -28.01 -43.65 -30.23
CA VAL A 44 -27.32 -44.94 -30.12
C VAL A 44 -27.24 -45.31 -28.63
N PRO A 45 -27.50 -46.58 -28.22
CA PRO A 45 -27.94 -46.88 -26.86
C PRO A 45 -26.85 -47.33 -25.88
N SER A 46 -26.98 -46.84 -24.64
CA SER A 46 -26.68 -47.54 -23.36
C SER A 46 -25.20 -47.89 -23.07
N THR A 47 -24.70 -48.08 -21.86
CA THR A 47 -25.24 -48.48 -20.56
C THR A 47 -24.29 -47.95 -19.46
N ARG A 48 -24.83 -47.51 -18.31
CA ARG A 48 -24.61 -48.14 -16.98
C ARG A 48 -25.15 -47.27 -15.86
N LYS A 49 -25.87 -47.94 -14.98
CA LYS A 49 -26.66 -47.43 -13.86
C LYS A 49 -25.77 -47.04 -12.66
N PHE A 50 -26.16 -45.92 -12.04
CA PHE A 50 -26.33 -45.67 -10.61
C PHE A 50 -25.64 -46.59 -9.60
N ARG A 51 -25.00 -45.97 -8.59
CA ARG A 51 -25.53 -45.98 -7.21
C ARG A 51 -25.03 -44.80 -6.38
N SER A 52 -25.97 -44.34 -5.56
CA SER A 52 -25.93 -43.27 -4.56
C SER A 52 -25.74 -43.90 -3.16
N LEU A 53 -25.56 -43.04 -2.14
CA LEU A 53 -25.64 -43.25 -0.67
C LEU A 53 -24.28 -43.53 0.00
N THR A 54 -23.91 -43.01 1.19
CA THR A 54 -24.44 -42.04 2.17
C THR A 54 -23.34 -41.84 3.23
N LEU A 55 -23.36 -40.70 3.94
CA LEU A 55 -22.62 -40.42 5.19
C LEU A 55 -22.80 -41.52 6.25
N ILE A 56 -21.87 -41.61 7.22
CA ILE A 56 -22.14 -41.72 8.67
C ILE A 56 -20.81 -41.63 9.50
N SER A 57 -20.89 -40.82 10.57
CA SER A 57 -20.18 -40.73 11.88
C SER A 57 -18.73 -41.23 12.05
N MET A 58 -17.79 -40.42 12.56
CA MET A 58 -17.55 -40.11 14.00
C MET A 58 -17.37 -41.34 14.91
N LEU A 59 -16.11 -41.66 15.30
CA LEU A 59 -15.54 -41.52 16.66
C LEU A 59 -14.11 -42.16 16.74
N PRO A 60 -13.18 -41.62 17.57
CA PRO A 60 -11.87 -42.21 17.96
C PRO A 60 -12.07 -43.12 19.22
N PRO A 61 -11.05 -43.75 19.91
CA PRO A 61 -9.65 -43.33 20.06
C PRO A 61 -8.56 -44.43 20.27
N ASP A 62 -7.32 -43.92 20.41
CA ASP A 62 -6.19 -44.35 21.24
C ASP A 62 -5.25 -45.56 20.95
N GLU A 63 -3.97 -45.23 21.18
CA GLU A 63 -2.81 -46.04 21.61
C GLU A 63 -2.27 -47.18 20.73
N LEU A 64 -1.03 -47.03 20.21
CA LEU A 64 0.17 -47.50 20.91
C LEU A 64 1.45 -47.27 20.08
N SER A 65 2.53 -47.19 20.84
CA SER A 65 3.91 -46.82 20.57
C SER A 65 4.76 -47.78 19.73
N GLN A 66 5.86 -47.21 19.21
CA GLN A 66 7.18 -47.81 18.94
C GLN A 66 7.30 -48.89 17.84
N ASN A 67 8.02 -48.58 16.76
CA ASN A 67 9.38 -49.14 16.60
C ASN A 67 10.16 -48.53 15.43
N LEU A 68 11.46 -48.45 15.69
CA LEU A 68 12.57 -48.10 14.81
C LEU A 68 12.67 -49.06 13.62
N SER A 69 13.03 -48.56 12.44
CA SER A 69 14.19 -49.05 11.69
C SER A 69 14.35 -48.31 10.36
N GLU A 70 15.49 -47.65 10.23
CA GLU A 70 16.34 -47.57 9.04
C GLU A 70 15.76 -48.12 7.74
N ASN A 71 15.65 -47.25 6.72
CA ASN A 71 15.97 -47.63 5.34
C ASN A 71 16.26 -46.40 4.49
N ARG A 72 17.57 -46.13 4.29
CA ARG A 72 18.06 -45.29 3.19
C ARG A 72 17.87 -46.02 1.86
N PRO A 73 17.22 -45.44 0.84
CA PRO A 73 17.37 -45.93 -0.52
C PRO A 73 18.46 -45.16 -1.25
N LYS A 74 19.31 -45.96 -1.89
CA LYS A 74 20.45 -45.62 -2.73
C LYS A 74 20.05 -44.68 -3.88
N LYS A 75 20.92 -43.69 -4.14
CA LYS A 75 20.94 -42.86 -5.35
C LYS A 75 20.90 -43.75 -6.60
N ARG A 76 19.81 -43.68 -7.36
CA ARG A 76 19.76 -44.16 -8.75
C ARG A 76 19.93 -42.96 -9.68
N ALA A 77 21.07 -42.94 -10.36
CA ALA A 77 21.28 -42.09 -11.52
C ALA A 77 20.31 -42.54 -12.64
N ARG A 78 19.47 -41.62 -13.12
CA ARG A 78 18.74 -41.79 -14.37
C ARG A 78 18.92 -40.52 -15.19
N GLY A 79 19.64 -40.66 -16.30
CA GLY A 79 19.71 -39.66 -17.35
C GLY A 79 18.32 -39.40 -17.92
N ALA A 80 17.94 -38.13 -17.97
CA ALA A 80 16.72 -37.68 -18.62
C ALA A 80 17.10 -36.78 -19.79
N LYS A 81 16.62 -37.18 -20.96
CA LYS A 81 16.67 -36.47 -22.23
C LYS A 81 16.11 -35.05 -22.08
N THR A 82 16.91 -34.06 -22.45
CA THR A 82 16.49 -32.66 -22.57
C THR A 82 15.52 -32.53 -23.74
N ARG A 83 14.28 -32.11 -23.43
CA ARG A 83 13.26 -31.74 -24.41
C ARG A 83 13.28 -30.21 -24.50
N ASN A 84 13.69 -29.69 -25.65
CA ASN A 84 13.77 -28.25 -25.92
C ASN A 84 12.36 -27.63 -25.90
N SER A 85 12.03 -26.90 -24.83
CA SER A 85 10.99 -25.86 -24.85
C SER A 85 11.68 -24.50 -24.80
N ARG A 86 11.78 -23.84 -25.95
CA ARG A 86 12.23 -22.45 -26.06
C ARG A 86 11.16 -21.55 -25.45
N SER A 87 11.35 -21.16 -24.19
CA SER A 87 10.72 -19.95 -23.64
C SER A 87 11.59 -18.76 -24.04
N ALA A 88 10.97 -17.74 -24.64
CA ALA A 88 11.62 -16.51 -25.04
C ALA A 88 11.78 -15.59 -23.83
N THR A 89 12.72 -15.92 -22.94
CA THR A 89 13.26 -15.00 -21.94
C THR A 89 14.52 -14.36 -22.50
N ALA A 90 14.56 -13.02 -22.57
CA ALA A 90 15.72 -12.26 -22.98
C ALA A 90 16.95 -12.59 -22.10
N PRO A 91 18.17 -12.65 -22.66
CA PRO A 91 19.37 -12.99 -21.89
C PRO A 91 19.74 -11.82 -20.97
N TYR A 92 19.59 -12.02 -19.66
CA TYR A 92 20.19 -11.17 -18.65
C TYR A 92 21.71 -11.40 -18.65
N GLN A 93 22.50 -10.35 -18.87
CA GLN A 93 23.93 -10.37 -18.58
C GLN A 93 24.11 -10.42 -17.05
N ALA A 94 24.76 -11.48 -16.58
CA ALA A 94 25.21 -11.56 -15.20
C ALA A 94 26.32 -10.52 -14.98
N ILE A 95 26.06 -9.53 -14.13
CA ILE A 95 27.06 -8.60 -13.63
C ILE A 95 27.69 -9.29 -12.41
N GLU A 96 28.98 -9.62 -12.49
CA GLU A 96 29.72 -10.13 -11.34
C GLU A 96 29.85 -9.04 -10.27
N PRO A 97 29.62 -9.36 -8.98
CA PRO A 97 29.72 -8.39 -7.91
C PRO A 97 31.20 -8.00 -7.69
N ILE A 98 31.44 -6.69 -7.67
CA ILE A 98 32.71 -6.12 -7.24
C ILE A 98 32.86 -6.38 -5.74
N VAL A 99 33.79 -7.27 -5.39
CA VAL A 99 34.17 -7.58 -4.00
C VAL A 99 35.05 -6.45 -3.48
N GLY A 100 34.42 -5.44 -2.89
CA GLY A 100 35.10 -4.43 -2.06
C GLY A 100 35.12 -4.89 -0.61
N SER A 101 36.30 -4.97 -0.01
CA SER A 101 36.50 -5.26 1.42
C SER A 101 35.87 -4.17 2.29
N THR A 102 34.82 -4.51 3.02
CA THR A 102 34.25 -3.67 4.08
C THR A 102 34.96 -4.01 5.39
N GLU A 103 35.92 -3.19 5.79
CA GLU A 103 36.30 -3.09 7.19
C GLU A 103 35.21 -2.27 7.89
N ASP A 104 34.44 -2.95 8.74
CA ASP A 104 33.38 -2.35 9.54
C ASP A 104 34.01 -1.49 10.64
N VAL A 105 33.72 -0.18 10.62
CA VAL A 105 34.01 0.72 11.74
C VAL A 105 32.90 0.53 12.78
N GLU A 106 33.23 -0.14 13.89
CA GLU A 106 32.36 -0.26 15.06
C GLU A 106 32.02 1.13 15.62
N MET A 107 30.76 1.57 15.45
CA MET A 107 30.22 2.68 16.25
C MET A 107 29.76 2.14 17.60
N SER A 108 30.37 2.67 18.67
CA SER A 108 30.04 2.34 20.05
C SER A 108 28.54 2.52 20.33
N PRO A 109 27.91 1.62 21.12
CA PRO A 109 26.50 1.70 21.45
C PRO A 109 26.21 2.93 22.31
N SER A 110 25.21 3.70 21.91
CA SER A 110 24.64 4.78 22.72
C SER A 110 24.04 4.21 24.01
N THR A 111 24.44 4.80 25.13
CA THR A 111 23.99 4.48 26.48
C THR A 111 22.46 4.70 26.59
N PRO A 112 21.70 3.77 27.21
CA PRO A 112 20.26 3.94 27.36
C PRO A 112 19.94 5.10 28.31
N ILE A 113 19.07 6.01 27.85
CA ILE A 113 18.50 7.09 28.66
C ILE A 113 17.54 6.45 29.65
N THR A 114 17.88 6.45 30.93
CA THR A 114 17.01 5.96 32.00
C THR A 114 15.89 6.96 32.27
N ASP A 115 14.66 6.45 32.33
CA ASP A 115 13.45 7.17 32.72
C ASP A 115 13.58 7.71 34.15
N GLY A 116 13.75 9.03 34.23
CA GLY A 116 13.85 9.76 35.49
C GLY A 116 14.60 11.08 35.29
N MET A 117 14.14 11.93 34.37
CA MET A 117 14.70 13.28 34.27
C MET A 117 14.42 14.06 35.57
N PRO A 118 15.47 14.47 36.31
CA PRO A 118 15.30 15.43 37.38
C PRO A 118 14.78 16.74 36.77
N LYS A 119 13.93 17.47 37.51
CA LYS A 119 13.53 18.86 37.19
C LYS A 119 14.69 19.85 37.39
N ASP A 120 15.93 19.40 37.23
CA ASP A 120 17.10 20.20 37.52
C ASP A 120 17.39 21.11 36.33
N ILE A 121 17.42 22.40 36.65
CA ILE A 121 17.87 23.46 35.76
C ILE A 121 19.25 23.04 35.23
N PRO A 122 19.48 22.96 33.91
CA PRO A 122 20.76 22.53 33.37
C PRO A 122 21.88 23.41 33.94
N PRO A 123 23.06 22.84 34.23
CA PRO A 123 24.16 23.59 34.80
C PRO A 123 24.44 24.84 33.96
N LYS A 124 24.68 25.98 34.63
CA LYS A 124 25.03 27.25 33.99
C LYS A 124 26.18 26.99 33.00
N GLY A 125 25.90 27.09 31.70
CA GLY A 125 26.87 26.86 30.62
C GLY A 125 26.47 25.80 29.58
N CYS A 126 25.40 25.03 29.78
CA CYS A 126 24.90 24.15 28.72
C CYS A 126 24.32 24.97 27.56
N ILE A 127 24.91 24.81 26.38
CA ILE A 127 24.37 25.32 25.12
C ILE A 127 23.04 24.59 24.88
N LEU A 128 21.93 25.32 24.95
CA LEU A 128 20.62 24.77 24.63
C LEU A 128 20.41 24.84 23.12
N HIS A 129 20.09 23.70 22.54
CA HIS A 129 19.67 23.61 21.14
C HIS A 129 18.16 23.76 21.05
N CYS A 130 17.69 24.49 20.04
CA CYS A 130 16.29 24.44 19.65
C CYS A 130 15.95 23.00 19.25
N ALA A 131 14.91 22.41 19.84
CA ALA A 131 14.48 21.05 19.53
C ALA A 131 13.92 20.89 18.10
N TYR A 132 13.84 21.98 17.33
CA TYR A 132 13.23 21.98 16.01
C TYR A 132 14.20 22.22 14.87
N CYS A 133 15.04 23.25 14.96
CA CYS A 133 16.04 23.54 13.94
C CYS A 133 17.45 23.11 14.35
N HIS A 134 17.60 22.56 15.57
CA HIS A 134 18.88 22.24 16.22
C HIS A 134 19.84 23.44 16.37
N ASP A 135 19.39 24.63 15.98
CA ASP A 135 20.17 25.86 16.06
C ASP A 135 20.33 26.32 17.52
N VAL A 136 21.40 27.08 17.74
CA VAL A 136 21.75 27.68 19.03
C VAL A 136 21.39 29.16 18.96
N GLY A 137 20.73 29.67 19.99
CA GLY A 137 20.26 31.05 19.98
C GLY A 137 20.26 31.67 21.37
N PRO A 138 20.31 33.01 21.45
CA PRO A 138 20.23 33.71 22.73
C PRO A 138 18.86 33.50 23.40
N ASN A 139 17.81 33.25 22.62
CA ASN A 139 16.43 33.15 23.08
C ASN A 139 15.87 31.73 22.88
N ILE A 140 16.33 30.77 23.69
CA ILE A 140 15.72 29.44 23.78
C ILE A 140 14.72 29.41 24.93
N TRP A 141 13.43 29.36 24.62
CA TRP A 141 12.37 29.21 25.62
C TRP A 141 11.99 27.75 25.80
N ARG A 142 11.57 27.36 27.01
CA ARG A 142 11.06 26.00 27.28
C ARG A 142 9.55 26.05 27.38
N CYS A 143 8.88 25.13 26.71
CA CYS A 143 7.43 24.98 26.85
C CYS A 143 7.04 24.75 28.31
N VAL A 144 6.12 25.54 28.87
CA VAL A 144 5.68 25.41 30.26
C VAL A 144 4.99 24.08 30.56
N ALA A 145 4.54 23.37 29.53
CA ALA A 145 3.80 22.11 29.66
C ALA A 145 4.66 20.86 29.41
N CYS A 146 5.59 20.88 28.46
CA CYS A 146 6.42 19.72 28.10
C CYS A 146 7.93 19.98 28.18
N HIS A 147 8.34 21.17 28.61
CA HIS A 147 9.74 21.60 28.76
C HIS A 147 10.60 21.57 27.49
N LEU A 148 9.99 21.34 26.33
CA LEU A 148 10.64 21.33 25.03
C LEU A 148 11.32 22.69 24.74
N PRO A 149 12.65 22.72 24.51
CA PRO A 149 13.38 23.95 24.21
C PRO A 149 13.15 24.38 22.75
N VAL A 150 12.85 25.66 22.52
CA VAL A 150 12.55 26.23 21.20
C VAL A 150 13.20 27.60 21.04
N CYS A 151 13.82 27.88 19.89
CA CYS A 151 14.30 29.24 19.61
C CYS A 151 13.14 30.18 19.25
N VAL A 152 13.08 31.31 19.94
CA VAL A 152 12.01 32.29 19.85
C VAL A 152 12.59 33.64 19.48
N ALA A 153 12.09 34.24 18.40
CA ALA A 153 12.37 35.63 18.06
C ALA A 153 11.52 36.53 18.96
N THR A 154 12.19 37.36 19.75
CA THR A 154 11.57 38.35 20.66
C THR A 154 11.51 39.74 20.02
N THR A 155 12.34 39.97 19.00
CA THR A 155 12.38 41.18 18.19
C THR A 155 12.18 40.84 16.70
N GLN A 156 11.72 41.80 15.90
CA GLN A 156 11.45 41.57 14.48
C GLN A 156 12.71 41.24 13.66
N SER A 157 13.88 41.67 14.13
CA SER A 157 15.19 41.40 13.55
C SER A 157 15.76 40.03 13.90
N GLU A 158 15.20 39.34 14.90
CA GLU A 158 15.68 38.03 15.33
C GLU A 158 15.14 36.91 14.43
N GLY A 159 16.02 35.95 14.12
CA GLY A 159 15.64 34.67 13.55
C GLY A 159 15.16 33.75 14.67
N GLY A 160 13.98 33.17 14.49
CA GLY A 160 13.42 32.25 15.47
C GLY A 160 12.49 31.27 14.78
N CYS A 161 12.47 30.07 15.32
CA CYS A 161 11.51 29.04 14.96
C CYS A 161 10.07 29.49 15.26
N ILE A 162 9.92 30.22 16.35
CA ILE A 162 8.71 30.90 16.77
C ILE A 162 8.98 32.39 16.80
N ASP A 163 7.98 33.18 16.43
CA ASP A 163 8.00 34.63 16.50
C ASP A 163 6.98 35.09 17.54
N ALA A 164 7.52 35.47 18.69
CA ALA A 164 6.79 36.07 19.79
C ALA A 164 7.02 37.60 19.85
N SER A 165 7.55 38.20 18.78
CA SER A 165 7.72 39.66 18.73
C SER A 165 6.35 40.36 18.78
N PRO A 166 6.26 41.57 19.38
CA PRO A 166 5.00 42.29 19.48
C PRO A 166 4.34 42.47 18.11
N HIS A 167 3.02 42.27 18.05
CA HIS A 167 2.28 42.43 16.79
C HIS A 167 2.47 43.86 16.24
N THR A 168 2.84 43.97 14.95
CA THR A 168 3.24 45.25 14.33
C THR A 168 2.19 46.35 14.46
N VAL A 169 0.90 45.97 14.45
CA VAL A 169 -0.22 46.92 14.48
C VAL A 169 -0.72 47.19 15.89
N THR A 170 -0.84 46.17 16.75
CA THR A 170 -1.48 46.32 18.06
C THR A 170 -0.47 46.52 19.20
N ARG A 171 0.81 46.20 18.94
CA ARG A 171 1.91 46.18 19.92
C ARG A 171 1.71 45.20 21.09
N ASP A 172 0.71 44.33 21.02
CA ASP A 172 0.48 43.33 22.05
C ASP A 172 1.54 42.22 21.96
N ILE A 173 2.09 41.87 23.13
CA ILE A 173 2.89 40.66 23.30
C ILE A 173 1.93 39.52 23.60
N THR A 174 1.78 38.61 22.65
CA THR A 174 0.82 37.51 22.80
C THR A 174 1.33 36.42 23.74
N VAL A 175 2.65 36.26 23.90
CA VAL A 175 3.26 35.23 24.76
C VAL A 175 4.59 35.69 25.34
N SER A 176 4.82 35.37 26.62
CA SER A 176 6.08 35.51 27.35
C SER A 176 6.74 34.15 27.60
N GLN A 177 8.00 34.14 28.03
CA GLN A 177 8.70 32.89 28.38
C GLN A 177 7.95 32.06 29.43
N ASP A 178 7.37 32.71 30.45
CA ASP A 178 6.64 32.04 31.55
C ASP A 178 5.25 31.53 31.15
N THR A 179 4.73 31.98 30.00
CA THR A 179 3.42 31.56 29.48
C THR A 179 3.56 30.72 28.20
N PHE A 180 4.79 30.55 27.71
CA PHE A 180 5.07 29.90 26.44
C PHE A 180 4.69 28.43 26.46
N ARG A 181 3.65 28.08 25.69
CA ARG A 181 3.33 26.71 25.31
C ARG A 181 3.80 26.50 23.87
N CYS A 182 4.55 25.45 23.59
CA CYS A 182 4.96 25.11 22.23
C CYS A 182 3.74 24.76 21.33
N PRO A 183 3.86 24.83 19.99
CA PRO A 183 2.73 24.58 19.08
C PRO A 183 2.07 23.23 19.32
N TYR A 184 2.87 22.20 19.63
CA TYR A 184 2.40 20.87 19.97
C TYR A 184 1.46 20.86 21.18
N CYS A 185 1.84 21.51 22.29
CA CYS A 185 1.02 21.55 23.49
C CYS A 185 -0.27 22.35 23.30
N CYS A 186 -0.25 23.46 22.55
CA CYS A 186 -1.46 24.19 22.19
C CYS A 186 -2.41 23.29 21.38
N ARG A 187 -1.89 22.58 20.37
CA ARG A 187 -2.67 21.66 19.55
C ARG A 187 -3.25 20.48 20.33
N LYS A 188 -2.45 19.86 21.21
CA LYS A 188 -2.92 18.77 22.08
C LYS A 188 -4.11 19.21 22.94
N LYS A 189 -4.15 20.47 23.34
CA LYS A 189 -5.27 21.09 24.07
C LYS A 189 -6.39 21.64 23.19
N ARG A 190 -6.25 21.57 21.86
CA ARG A 190 -7.15 22.21 20.88
C ARG A 190 -7.26 23.74 21.08
N GLU A 191 -6.19 24.36 21.56
CA GLU A 191 -6.07 25.82 21.72
C GLU A 191 -5.42 26.43 20.47
N ALA A 192 -5.83 27.65 20.11
CA ALA A 192 -5.18 28.39 19.03
C ALA A 192 -3.73 28.72 19.43
N VAL A 193 -2.79 28.64 18.47
CA VAL A 193 -1.39 29.03 18.71
C VAL A 193 -1.32 30.57 18.72
N PRO A 194 -0.97 31.21 19.85
CA PRO A 194 -1.06 32.66 20.01
C PRO A 194 0.09 33.44 19.35
N TYR A 195 0.99 32.79 18.62
CA TYR A 195 2.18 33.39 18.01
C TYR A 195 2.42 32.84 16.60
N ALA A 196 3.27 33.51 15.82
CA ALA A 196 3.61 33.05 14.49
C ALA A 196 4.70 31.96 14.54
N VAL A 197 4.54 30.91 13.74
CA VAL A 197 5.56 29.87 13.55
C VAL A 197 6.31 30.18 12.25
N ARG A 198 7.57 30.63 12.36
CA ARG A 198 8.39 31.09 11.22
C ARG A 198 9.32 30.01 10.68
N GLY A 199 9.78 29.07 11.51
CA GLY A 199 10.70 28.02 11.07
C GLY A 199 10.07 27.11 10.01
N TYR A 200 10.69 26.99 8.83
CA TYR A 200 10.16 26.22 7.69
C TYR A 200 9.92 24.75 8.05
N GLY A 201 10.88 24.12 8.76
CA GLY A 201 10.72 22.76 9.31
C GLY A 201 9.54 22.65 10.26
N ILE A 202 9.40 23.58 11.20
CA ILE A 202 8.34 23.54 12.24
C ILE A 202 6.97 23.76 11.66
N ARG A 203 6.85 24.67 10.70
CA ARG A 203 5.57 25.03 10.11
C ARG A 203 4.98 23.81 9.37
N ASN A 204 5.83 22.99 8.76
CA ASN A 204 5.42 21.73 8.13
C ASN A 204 5.26 20.60 9.16
N ASP A 205 6.20 20.44 10.09
CA ASP A 205 6.24 19.34 11.05
C ASP A 205 5.23 19.44 12.20
N PHE A 206 4.70 20.63 12.54
CA PHE A 206 3.81 20.79 13.70
C PHE A 206 2.37 21.13 13.34
N ILE A 207 2.16 21.96 12.31
CA ILE A 207 0.80 22.40 11.96
C ILE A 207 0.02 21.24 11.34
N ARG A 208 0.70 20.35 10.59
CA ARG A 208 0.03 19.29 9.81
C ARG A 208 0.27 17.88 10.31
N ARG A 209 1.14 17.68 11.30
CA ARG A 209 1.55 16.34 11.67
C ARG A 209 0.46 15.53 12.36
N ASN A 210 0.23 14.29 11.97
CA ASN A 210 -0.69 13.36 12.63
C ASN A 210 -0.17 13.09 14.07
N PRO A 211 -0.96 13.35 15.12
CA PRO A 211 -0.53 13.17 16.51
C PRO A 211 -0.66 11.71 16.98
N HIS A 212 -1.29 10.83 16.19
CA HIS A 212 -1.66 9.49 16.57
C HIS A 212 -0.46 8.54 16.52
N PRO A 213 -0.36 7.58 17.47
CA PRO A 213 0.64 6.52 17.42
C PRO A 213 0.54 5.71 16.12
N LEU A 214 1.63 5.06 15.73
CA LEU A 214 1.70 4.20 14.53
C LEU A 214 2.24 2.82 14.89
N LEU A 215 1.47 1.79 14.53
CA LEU A 215 1.95 0.40 14.44
C LEU A 215 2.33 0.08 12.99
N GLY A 216 3.62 -0.16 12.72
CA GLY A 216 4.14 -0.61 11.43
C GLY A 216 4.50 -2.10 11.44
N LEU A 217 3.79 -2.92 10.66
CA LEU A 217 4.05 -4.33 10.48
C LEU A 217 4.68 -4.56 9.10
N PHE A 218 5.93 -5.02 9.05
CA PHE A 218 6.67 -5.22 7.80
C PHE A 218 6.87 -6.70 7.52
N PHE A 219 6.47 -7.15 6.34
CA PHE A 219 6.61 -8.51 5.86
C PHE A 219 7.48 -8.49 4.61
N THR A 220 8.65 -9.13 4.66
CA THR A 220 9.60 -9.15 3.54
C THR A 220 9.93 -10.57 3.14
N TRP A 221 9.92 -10.86 1.84
CA TRP A 221 10.36 -12.17 1.38
C TRP A 221 11.86 -12.33 1.52
N SER A 222 12.29 -13.33 2.30
CA SER A 222 13.70 -13.49 2.66
C SER A 222 14.58 -14.12 1.58
N GLY A 223 14.06 -14.36 0.39
CA GLY A 223 14.74 -15.13 -0.67
C GLY A 223 15.76 -14.33 -1.48
N PHE A 224 15.62 -12.99 -1.54
CA PHE A 224 16.41 -12.16 -2.45
C PHE A 224 16.86 -10.85 -1.78
N GLY A 225 18.02 -10.88 -1.13
CA GLY A 225 18.75 -9.66 -0.78
C GLY A 225 18.23 -8.84 0.41
N ARG A 226 18.82 -7.65 0.57
CA ARG A 226 18.59 -6.70 1.68
C ARG A 226 17.14 -6.23 1.71
N GLN A 227 16.60 -5.97 2.90
CA GLN A 227 15.24 -5.47 3.13
C GLN A 227 15.13 -3.97 2.81
N TYR A 228 15.52 -3.56 1.60
CA TYR A 228 15.71 -2.14 1.25
C TYR A 228 14.47 -1.28 1.53
N GLY A 229 13.28 -1.74 1.11
CA GLY A 229 12.03 -1.04 1.41
C GLY A 229 11.78 -0.84 2.91
N PHE A 230 11.97 -1.87 3.72
CA PHE A 230 11.84 -1.78 5.18
C PHE A 230 12.89 -0.84 5.78
N ASP A 231 14.16 -0.97 5.39
CA ASP A 231 15.26 -0.18 5.94
C ASP A 231 15.02 1.32 5.71
N MET A 232 14.62 1.70 4.49
CA MET A 232 14.35 3.09 4.14
C MET A 232 13.12 3.65 4.86
N ILE A 233 11.98 2.94 4.80
CA ILE A 233 10.72 3.41 5.39
C ILE A 233 10.83 3.44 6.91
N SER A 234 11.39 2.41 7.53
CA SER A 234 11.52 2.33 8.99
C SER A 234 12.50 3.39 9.53
N ARG A 235 13.56 3.71 8.79
CA ARG A 235 14.46 4.81 9.15
C ARG A 235 13.77 6.16 9.09
N SER A 236 13.04 6.45 8.00
CA SER A 236 12.27 7.69 7.87
C SER A 236 11.22 7.81 9.00
N LEU A 237 10.47 6.75 9.29
CA LEU A 237 9.52 6.76 10.39
C LEU A 237 10.20 6.98 11.75
N LYS A 238 11.33 6.32 12.03
CA LYS A 238 12.09 6.54 13.28
C LYS A 238 12.54 7.99 13.42
N GLU A 239 13.05 8.60 12.35
CA GLU A 239 13.45 10.01 12.33
C GLU A 239 12.26 10.91 12.66
N HIS A 240 11.10 10.68 12.04
CA HIS A 240 9.91 11.44 12.41
C HIS A 240 9.53 11.25 13.88
N PHE A 241 9.57 10.03 14.41
CA PHE A 241 9.15 9.73 15.79
C PHE A 241 10.28 9.83 16.84
N GLU A 242 11.44 10.39 16.52
CA GLU A 242 12.60 10.47 17.43
C GLU A 242 12.26 11.13 18.78
N LEU A 243 11.46 12.19 18.76
CA LEU A 243 11.03 12.89 19.99
C LEU A 243 9.90 12.18 20.75
N GLU A 244 9.21 11.23 20.12
CA GLU A 244 8.06 10.53 20.68
C GLU A 244 8.14 9.01 20.40
N GLU A 245 9.28 8.40 20.72
CA GLU A 245 9.57 6.99 20.37
C GLU A 245 8.46 6.02 20.85
N HIS A 246 7.87 6.28 22.00
CA HIS A 246 6.77 5.49 22.57
C HIS A 246 5.50 5.46 21.70
N LYS A 247 5.38 6.36 20.72
CA LYS A 247 4.27 6.40 19.76
C LYS A 247 4.53 5.59 18.49
N LEU A 248 5.76 5.11 18.26
CA LEU A 248 6.09 4.29 17.11
C LEU A 248 6.39 2.87 17.57
N ARG A 249 5.59 1.92 17.12
CA ARG A 249 5.87 0.50 17.25
C ARG A 249 6.09 -0.06 15.85
N MET A 250 7.23 -0.73 15.64
CA MET A 250 7.49 -1.40 14.38
C MET A 250 8.02 -2.80 14.61
N THR A 251 7.58 -3.73 13.76
CA THR A 251 8.06 -5.12 13.76
C THR A 251 8.26 -5.57 12.32
N SER A 252 9.29 -6.39 12.09
CA SER A 252 9.62 -6.93 10.78
C SER A 252 9.66 -8.44 10.83
N ARG A 253 9.07 -9.08 9.82
CA ARG A 253 8.97 -10.54 9.70
C ARG A 253 9.34 -11.00 8.30
N ALA A 254 10.12 -12.07 8.26
CA ALA A 254 10.42 -12.77 7.03
C ALA A 254 9.23 -13.63 6.58
N ILE A 255 8.77 -13.45 5.35
CA ILE A 255 7.79 -14.31 4.70
C ILE A 255 8.50 -15.58 4.25
N ARG A 256 8.13 -16.72 4.85
CA ARG A 256 8.63 -18.05 4.51
C ARG A 256 7.50 -19.07 4.68
N SER A 257 7.54 -20.14 3.88
CA SER A 257 6.66 -21.30 4.07
C SER A 257 6.85 -21.88 5.47
N GLY A 258 5.76 -22.12 6.19
CA GLY A 258 5.77 -22.61 7.58
C GLY A 258 6.10 -21.55 8.65
N ASN A 259 6.36 -20.29 8.27
CA ASN A 259 6.55 -19.17 9.21
C ASN A 259 5.29 -18.30 9.36
N SER A 260 4.11 -18.86 9.08
CA SER A 260 2.80 -18.28 9.34
C SER A 260 2.42 -18.48 10.80
N LYS A 261 3.00 -17.67 11.69
CA LYS A 261 2.73 -17.72 13.14
C LYS A 261 2.21 -16.37 13.61
N PRO A 262 0.89 -16.11 13.55
CA PRO A 262 0.35 -14.80 13.93
C PRO A 262 0.63 -14.45 15.40
N GLU A 263 0.79 -15.45 16.27
CA GLU A 263 1.07 -15.30 17.71
C GLU A 263 2.38 -14.53 17.98
N ALA A 264 3.31 -14.52 17.03
CA ALA A 264 4.54 -13.73 17.14
C ALA A 264 4.29 -12.21 17.13
N LEU A 265 3.13 -11.75 16.65
CA LEU A 265 2.71 -10.35 16.65
C LEU A 265 1.92 -9.97 17.91
N LYS A 266 1.62 -10.93 18.79
CA LYS A 266 0.83 -10.70 20.00
C LYS A 266 1.36 -9.52 20.84
N PRO A 267 2.68 -9.37 21.10
CA PRO A 267 3.18 -8.22 21.85
C PRO A 267 2.92 -6.86 21.18
N ASP A 268 2.86 -6.84 19.85
CA ASP A 268 2.61 -5.63 19.07
C ASP A 268 1.13 -5.23 19.13
N PHE A 269 0.21 -6.22 19.09
CA PHE A 269 -1.21 -5.98 19.31
C PHE A 269 -1.53 -5.67 20.78
N GLU A 270 -0.85 -6.28 21.75
CA GLU A 270 -0.95 -5.90 23.17
C GLU A 270 -0.52 -4.44 23.40
N TRP A 271 0.50 -3.95 22.68
CA TRP A 271 0.87 -2.53 22.70
C TRP A 271 -0.26 -1.65 22.17
N LEU A 272 -0.90 -2.06 21.08
CA LEU A 272 -2.02 -1.34 20.47
C LEU A 272 -3.26 -1.34 21.40
N GLU A 273 -3.52 -2.43 22.12
CA GLU A 273 -4.60 -2.51 23.10
C GLU A 273 -4.39 -1.60 24.31
N LYS A 274 -3.15 -1.43 24.78
CA LYS A 274 -2.83 -0.51 25.90
C LYS A 274 -3.18 0.95 25.59
N ILE A 275 -3.22 1.31 24.31
CA ILE A 275 -3.64 2.65 23.85
C ILE A 275 -5.07 2.64 23.30
N ASP A 276 -5.89 1.67 23.72
CA ASP A 276 -7.29 1.55 23.33
C ASP A 276 -7.48 1.50 21.80
N ASN A 277 -6.53 0.91 21.07
CA ASN A 277 -6.53 0.85 19.61
C ASN A 277 -6.67 2.22 18.93
N LYS A 278 -6.30 3.32 19.60
CA LYS A 278 -6.31 4.68 19.06
C LYS A 278 -4.99 4.99 18.35
N SER A 279 -4.73 4.26 17.27
CA SER A 279 -3.47 4.35 16.52
C SER A 279 -3.68 4.06 15.04
N ASN A 280 -2.82 4.67 14.23
CA ASN A 280 -2.64 4.31 12.85
C ASN A 280 -2.00 2.92 12.71
N LEU A 281 -2.33 2.22 11.63
CA LEU A 281 -1.82 0.90 11.32
C LEU A 281 -1.28 0.86 9.89
N LEU A 282 -0.02 0.47 9.73
CA LEU A 282 0.60 0.23 8.43
C LEU A 282 0.99 -1.25 8.33
N VAL A 283 0.46 -1.94 7.35
CA VAL A 283 0.95 -3.26 6.94
C VAL A 283 1.70 -3.08 5.63
N PHE A 284 2.98 -3.40 5.62
CA PHE A 284 3.84 -3.34 4.44
C PHE A 284 4.25 -4.77 4.07
N VAL A 285 3.96 -5.19 2.85
CA VAL A 285 4.31 -6.51 2.33
C VAL A 285 5.18 -6.33 1.08
N SER A 286 6.45 -6.73 1.15
CA SER A 286 7.35 -6.85 0.01
C SER A 286 7.57 -8.33 -0.32
N THR A 287 7.04 -8.76 -1.46
CA THR A 287 7.17 -10.13 -1.97
C THR A 287 6.85 -10.18 -3.46
N HIS A 288 7.17 -11.28 -4.14
CA HIS A 288 6.67 -11.52 -5.50
C HIS A 288 5.21 -11.98 -5.49
N CYS A 289 4.57 -11.97 -6.66
CA CYS A 289 3.28 -12.60 -6.85
C CYS A 289 3.33 -13.67 -7.95
N ASP A 290 2.42 -14.62 -7.86
CA ASP A 290 2.16 -15.59 -8.91
C ASP A 290 1.51 -14.85 -10.09
N THR A 291 2.18 -14.88 -11.24
CA THR A 291 1.72 -14.18 -12.44
C THR A 291 0.35 -14.62 -12.94
N ALA A 292 -0.06 -15.86 -12.66
CA ALA A 292 -1.33 -16.41 -13.15
C ALA A 292 -2.52 -15.99 -12.28
N THR A 293 -2.32 -15.93 -10.97
CA THR A 293 -3.40 -15.70 -9.99
C THR A 293 -3.35 -14.32 -9.34
N GLY A 294 -2.19 -13.67 -9.34
CA GLY A 294 -1.90 -12.47 -8.55
C GLY A 294 -1.73 -12.76 -7.05
N ASP A 295 -1.60 -14.02 -6.66
CA ASP A 295 -1.42 -14.43 -5.25
C ASP A 295 0.00 -14.11 -4.76
N LEU A 296 0.14 -13.82 -3.46
CA LEU A 296 1.41 -13.45 -2.85
C LEU A 296 2.29 -14.68 -2.66
N VAL A 297 3.52 -14.64 -3.16
CA VAL A 297 4.49 -15.73 -2.96
C VAL A 297 4.94 -15.71 -1.50
N VAL A 298 4.75 -16.83 -0.80
CA VAL A 298 5.13 -16.99 0.61
C VAL A 298 6.27 -17.99 0.82
N GLY A 299 6.63 -18.74 -0.21
CA GLY A 299 7.75 -19.66 -0.17
C GLY A 299 7.99 -20.36 -1.49
N GLY A 300 8.93 -21.30 -1.47
CA GLY A 300 9.30 -22.07 -2.65
C GLY A 300 10.50 -21.50 -3.39
N ASN A 301 10.73 -22.03 -4.60
CA ASN A 301 11.81 -21.62 -5.49
C ASN A 301 11.24 -21.22 -6.87
N SER A 302 12.11 -20.86 -7.81
CA SER A 302 11.71 -20.43 -9.16
C SER A 302 10.90 -21.47 -9.95
N CYS A 303 10.94 -22.75 -9.59
CA CYS A 303 10.22 -23.83 -10.26
C CYS A 303 8.96 -24.27 -9.50
N GLN A 304 8.91 -24.05 -8.20
CA GLN A 304 7.82 -24.46 -7.31
C GLN A 304 7.59 -23.34 -6.31
N MET A 305 6.78 -22.36 -6.70
CA MET A 305 6.36 -21.28 -5.83
C MET A 305 5.16 -21.74 -5.00
N THR A 306 5.15 -21.38 -3.73
CA THR A 306 3.97 -21.47 -2.87
C THR A 306 3.43 -20.05 -2.74
N SER A 307 2.22 -19.84 -3.26
CA SER A 307 1.53 -18.56 -3.20
C SER A 307 0.23 -18.71 -2.42
N VAL A 308 -0.24 -17.62 -1.82
CA VAL A 308 -1.51 -17.54 -1.09
C VAL A 308 -2.25 -16.27 -1.46
N GLY A 309 -3.59 -16.33 -1.45
CA GLY A 309 -4.40 -15.14 -1.64
C GLY A 309 -4.18 -14.12 -0.52
N ILE A 310 -4.45 -12.83 -0.78
CA ILE A 310 -4.29 -11.79 0.25
C ILE A 310 -5.12 -12.05 1.52
N ASN A 311 -6.31 -12.64 1.39
CA ASN A 311 -7.15 -12.99 2.54
C ASN A 311 -6.49 -14.06 3.40
N GLU A 312 -5.99 -15.13 2.77
CA GLU A 312 -5.24 -16.20 3.45
C GLU A 312 -3.93 -15.66 4.05
N PHE A 313 -3.27 -14.70 3.39
CA PHE A 313 -2.10 -14.03 3.94
C PHE A 313 -2.44 -13.31 5.24
N ILE A 314 -3.53 -12.53 5.27
CA ILE A 314 -4.01 -11.85 6.48
C ILE A 314 -4.30 -12.86 7.58
N ASP A 315 -5.01 -13.94 7.28
CA ASP A 315 -5.33 -14.98 8.27
C ASP A 315 -4.09 -15.68 8.83
N HIS A 316 -3.17 -16.07 7.95
CA HIS A 316 -2.00 -16.86 8.33
C HIS A 316 -0.87 -16.04 8.97
N TYR A 317 -0.72 -14.75 8.61
CA TYR A 317 0.40 -13.93 9.09
C TYR A 317 0.00 -12.87 10.11
N LEU A 318 -1.24 -12.35 10.05
CA LEU A 318 -1.73 -11.32 10.96
C LEU A 318 -2.68 -11.91 12.02
N GLY A 319 -3.55 -12.84 11.64
CA GLY A 319 -4.43 -13.59 12.54
C GLY A 319 -5.58 -12.76 13.13
N GLU A 320 -6.20 -13.32 14.18
CA GLU A 320 -7.41 -12.77 14.81
C GLU A 320 -7.15 -11.46 15.56
N ASP A 321 -5.96 -11.30 16.15
CA ASP A 321 -5.57 -10.07 16.86
C ASP A 321 -5.63 -8.85 15.93
N PHE A 322 -5.19 -9.01 14.68
CA PHE A 322 -5.33 -7.98 13.65
C PHE A 322 -6.78 -7.66 13.31
N ARG A 323 -7.63 -8.69 13.12
CA ARG A 323 -9.05 -8.51 12.80
C ARG A 323 -9.76 -7.74 13.92
N THR A 324 -9.47 -8.10 15.16
CA THR A 324 -9.98 -7.44 16.36
C THR A 324 -9.51 -5.99 16.43
N ALA A 325 -8.20 -5.75 16.31
CA ALA A 325 -7.64 -4.40 16.34
C ALA A 325 -8.18 -3.50 15.23
N SER A 326 -8.23 -4.00 13.99
CA SER A 326 -8.75 -3.26 12.85
C SER A 326 -10.23 -2.90 13.03
N THR A 327 -11.04 -3.82 13.58
CA THR A 327 -12.46 -3.57 13.89
C THR A 327 -12.61 -2.49 14.96
N LYS A 328 -11.80 -2.53 16.04
CA LYS A 328 -11.81 -1.50 17.09
C LYS A 328 -11.41 -0.12 16.53
N ILE A 329 -10.34 -0.05 15.73
CA ILE A 329 -9.94 1.18 15.02
C ILE A 329 -11.08 1.69 14.14
N HIS A 330 -11.74 0.80 13.38
CA HIS A 330 -12.89 1.19 12.57
C HIS A 330 -14.00 1.83 13.42
N HIS A 331 -14.35 1.22 14.54
CA HIS A 331 -15.35 1.75 15.46
C HIS A 331 -14.96 3.12 16.03
N HIS A 332 -13.68 3.37 16.32
CA HIS A 332 -13.25 4.71 16.73
C HIS A 332 -13.43 5.76 15.63
N ASN A 333 -13.29 5.37 14.37
CA ASN A 333 -13.55 6.24 13.23
C ASN A 333 -15.06 6.44 12.96
N GLN A 334 -15.94 5.57 13.49
CA GLN A 334 -17.39 5.74 13.33
C GLN A 334 -17.85 6.97 14.11
N GLY A 335 -18.39 7.96 13.40
CA GLY A 335 -18.93 9.20 13.99
C GLY A 335 -18.00 10.41 13.85
N SER A 336 -16.76 10.24 13.38
CA SER A 336 -15.94 11.37 12.94
C SER A 336 -16.23 11.67 11.46
N THR A 337 -16.23 12.96 11.10
CA THR A 337 -16.31 13.39 9.69
C THR A 337 -14.98 13.18 8.97
N ARG A 338 -13.93 12.81 9.70
CA ARG A 338 -12.59 12.51 9.20
C ARG A 338 -12.14 11.13 9.71
N LEU A 339 -11.22 10.50 9.00
CA LEU A 339 -10.56 9.29 9.49
C LEU A 339 -9.53 9.72 10.52
N ASP A 340 -9.89 9.64 11.80
CA ASP A 340 -8.98 9.99 12.89
C ASP A 340 -7.76 9.03 12.90
N TYR A 341 -8.00 7.75 12.61
CA TYR A 341 -6.97 6.72 12.52
C TYR A 341 -6.97 6.06 11.14
N THR A 342 -5.82 5.97 10.49
CA THR A 342 -5.67 5.39 9.15
C THR A 342 -5.08 3.99 9.24
N ARG A 343 -5.67 3.05 8.50
CA ARG A 343 -5.19 1.67 8.31
C ARG A 343 -4.82 1.46 6.86
N GLY A 344 -3.53 1.31 6.59
CA GLY A 344 -3.00 1.13 5.24
C GLY A 344 -2.40 -0.24 5.02
N LEU A 345 -2.62 -0.81 3.84
CA LEU A 345 -1.86 -1.93 3.31
C LEU A 345 -1.04 -1.47 2.10
N VAL A 346 0.25 -1.75 2.11
CA VAL A 346 1.16 -1.48 0.99
C VAL A 346 1.69 -2.80 0.49
N LEU A 347 1.40 -3.12 -0.77
CA LEU A 347 1.88 -4.31 -1.46
C LEU A 347 2.98 -3.91 -2.44
N CYS A 348 4.22 -4.01 -1.97
CA CYS A 348 5.43 -3.87 -2.79
C CYS A 348 5.72 -5.20 -3.50
N SER A 349 4.84 -5.56 -4.43
CA SER A 349 4.93 -6.78 -5.24
C SER A 349 4.92 -6.49 -6.73
N CYS A 350 5.25 -7.50 -7.55
CA CYS A 350 4.98 -7.49 -8.98
C CYS A 350 3.48 -7.20 -9.25
N GLY A 351 3.20 -6.65 -10.43
CA GLY A 351 1.94 -6.01 -10.75
C GLY A 351 0.77 -6.92 -11.02
N GLU A 352 0.99 -8.23 -11.15
CA GLU A 352 -0.07 -9.21 -11.40
C GLU A 352 -1.09 -9.26 -10.25
N THR A 353 -0.68 -8.89 -9.03
CA THR A 353 -1.57 -8.68 -7.89
C THR A 353 -2.65 -7.62 -8.18
N ALA A 354 -2.29 -6.53 -8.88
CA ALA A 354 -3.21 -5.46 -9.26
C ALA A 354 -3.90 -5.71 -10.60
N ARG A 355 -3.25 -6.44 -11.52
CA ARG A 355 -3.77 -6.66 -12.88
C ARG A 355 -4.77 -7.80 -12.97
N GLY A 356 -4.65 -8.83 -12.14
CA GLY A 356 -5.60 -9.93 -12.12
C GLY A 356 -6.94 -9.50 -11.54
N SER A 357 -8.03 -9.62 -12.31
CA SER A 357 -9.37 -9.16 -11.88
C SER A 357 -9.80 -9.76 -10.54
N ARG A 358 -9.59 -11.08 -10.35
CA ARG A 358 -9.90 -11.77 -9.08
C ARG A 358 -9.02 -11.30 -7.92
N SER A 359 -7.75 -11.00 -8.18
CA SER A 359 -6.86 -10.49 -7.15
C SER A 359 -7.25 -9.08 -6.72
N MET A 360 -7.53 -8.20 -7.69
CA MET A 360 -7.99 -6.84 -7.43
C MET A 360 -9.34 -6.81 -6.70
N GLU A 361 -10.28 -7.68 -7.06
CA GLU A 361 -11.56 -7.84 -6.35
C GLU A 361 -11.34 -8.18 -4.87
N ARG A 362 -10.44 -9.14 -4.56
CA ARG A 362 -10.10 -9.47 -3.16
C ARG A 362 -9.52 -8.26 -2.40
N LEU A 363 -8.67 -7.46 -3.04
CA LEU A 363 -8.15 -6.23 -2.44
C LEU A 363 -9.25 -5.20 -2.19
N GLN A 364 -10.16 -5.00 -3.14
CA GLN A 364 -11.30 -4.08 -2.98
C GLN A 364 -12.19 -4.48 -1.80
N LEU A 365 -12.49 -5.78 -1.67
CA LEU A 365 -13.28 -6.31 -0.57
C LEU A 365 -12.65 -6.02 0.80
N LEU A 366 -11.32 -5.98 0.92
CA LEU A 366 -10.66 -5.63 2.18
C LEU A 366 -10.90 -4.16 2.60
N VAL A 367 -11.05 -3.25 1.63
CA VAL A 367 -11.40 -1.84 1.92
C VAL A 367 -12.91 -1.69 2.12
N GLU A 368 -13.70 -2.44 1.37
CA GLU A 368 -15.17 -2.45 1.48
C GLU A 368 -15.60 -2.98 2.84
N PHE A 369 -15.04 -4.11 3.30
CA PHE A 369 -15.25 -4.69 4.62
C PHE A 369 -14.44 -4.03 5.74
N HIS A 370 -13.91 -2.83 5.50
CA HIS A 370 -13.27 -2.02 6.53
C HIS A 370 -12.08 -2.70 7.22
N ALA A 371 -11.40 -3.66 6.59
CA ALA A 371 -10.14 -4.21 7.13
C ALA A 371 -9.00 -3.19 7.00
N PHE A 372 -9.05 -2.40 5.92
CA PHE A 372 -8.16 -1.27 5.67
C PHE A 372 -8.95 -0.05 5.17
N ASP A 373 -8.39 1.13 5.34
CA ASP A 373 -8.91 2.37 4.76
C ASP A 373 -8.33 2.61 3.35
N PHE A 374 -7.12 2.08 3.09
CA PHE A 374 -6.53 2.05 1.77
C PHE A 374 -5.60 0.86 1.54
N ILE A 375 -5.43 0.52 0.26
CA ILE A 375 -4.45 -0.42 -0.25
C ILE A 375 -3.71 0.24 -1.41
N LEU A 376 -2.39 0.30 -1.32
CA LEU A 376 -1.51 0.73 -2.40
C LEU A 376 -0.78 -0.49 -2.96
N VAL A 377 -0.87 -0.68 -4.28
CA VAL A 377 -0.23 -1.79 -4.99
C VAL A 377 0.31 -1.30 -6.33
N PHE A 378 1.40 -1.89 -6.80
CA PHE A 378 1.99 -1.58 -8.10
C PHE A 378 1.35 -2.43 -9.20
N ALA A 379 1.32 -1.94 -10.43
CA ALA A 379 0.70 -2.66 -11.56
C ALA A 379 1.67 -2.99 -12.71
N GLY A 380 2.94 -2.62 -12.61
CA GLY A 380 3.98 -3.00 -13.57
C GLY A 380 4.39 -4.47 -13.41
N VAL A 381 4.78 -5.14 -14.50
CA VAL A 381 5.21 -6.56 -14.51
C VAL A 381 6.35 -6.84 -13.52
N SER A 382 7.16 -5.83 -13.24
CA SER A 382 8.19 -5.88 -12.21
C SER A 382 8.24 -4.56 -11.45
N THR A 383 8.50 -4.65 -10.15
CA THR A 383 8.82 -3.51 -9.31
C THR A 383 10.30 -3.51 -9.00
N ILE A 384 10.98 -2.37 -9.20
CA ILE A 384 12.38 -2.19 -8.81
C ILE A 384 12.38 -1.32 -7.56
N GLU A 385 12.54 -1.93 -6.38
CA GLU A 385 12.37 -1.25 -5.09
C GLU A 385 13.18 0.06 -5.01
N VAL A 386 14.45 0.05 -5.42
CA VAL A 386 15.33 1.23 -5.39
C VAL A 386 14.75 2.44 -6.13
N LEU A 387 13.91 2.22 -7.13
CA LEU A 387 13.30 3.28 -7.93
C LEU A 387 11.94 3.74 -7.40
N ILE A 388 11.23 2.91 -6.63
CA ILE A 388 9.87 3.22 -6.15
C ILE A 388 9.83 3.59 -4.66
N ILE A 389 10.77 3.10 -3.85
CA ILE A 389 10.78 3.29 -2.40
C ILE A 389 10.93 4.76 -2.00
N PRO A 390 11.71 5.63 -2.68
CA PRO A 390 11.73 7.05 -2.35
C PRO A 390 10.35 7.72 -2.43
N ALA A 391 9.62 7.51 -3.54
CA ALA A 391 8.25 8.00 -3.70
C ALA A 391 7.30 7.34 -2.69
N LEU A 392 7.45 6.04 -2.43
CA LEU A 392 6.61 5.32 -1.48
C LEU A 392 6.83 5.76 -0.03
N SER A 393 8.06 6.06 0.38
CA SER A 393 8.38 6.63 1.69
C SER A 393 7.66 7.96 1.87
N ARG A 394 7.76 8.86 0.88
CA ARG A 394 7.03 10.13 0.89
C ARG A 394 5.52 9.94 0.96
N PHE A 395 4.97 8.91 0.30
CA PHE A 395 3.54 8.59 0.39
C PHE A 395 3.15 8.18 1.81
N ILE A 396 3.93 7.28 2.44
CA ILE A 396 3.72 6.84 3.82
C ILE A 396 3.82 8.03 4.78
N GLU A 397 4.82 8.89 4.61
CA GLU A 397 4.97 10.12 5.40
C GLU A 397 3.75 11.04 5.20
N ASN A 398 3.34 11.29 3.95
CA ASN A 398 2.19 12.12 3.64
C ASN A 398 0.89 11.63 4.31
N VAL A 399 0.69 10.31 4.37
CA VAL A 399 -0.49 9.71 5.00
C VAL A 399 -0.37 9.69 6.52
N PHE A 400 0.66 9.04 7.05
CA PHE A 400 0.76 8.72 8.48
C PHE A 400 1.42 9.81 9.31
N ILE A 401 2.26 10.65 8.70
CA ILE A 401 2.92 11.76 9.38
C ILE A 401 2.21 13.06 9.09
N PHE A 402 1.79 13.37 7.86
CA PHE A 402 1.24 14.68 7.51
C PHE A 402 -0.28 14.73 7.35
N ASP A 403 -0.98 13.61 7.60
CA ASP A 403 -2.45 13.51 7.57
C ASP A 403 -3.07 14.08 6.28
N LEU A 404 -2.39 13.89 5.16
CA LEU A 404 -2.87 14.31 3.86
C LEU A 404 -3.89 13.30 3.31
N ASN A 405 -4.88 13.79 2.57
CA ASN A 405 -5.84 12.94 1.86
C ASN A 405 -5.09 11.93 0.97
N LEU A 406 -5.52 10.68 1.00
CA LEU A 406 -4.85 9.56 0.33
C LEU A 406 -4.53 9.80 -1.14
N TRP A 407 -5.47 10.37 -1.92
CA TRP A 407 -5.24 10.67 -3.33
C TRP A 407 -4.22 11.80 -3.50
N THR A 408 -4.36 12.86 -2.71
CA THR A 408 -3.40 13.98 -2.70
C THR A 408 -2.00 13.53 -2.29
N SER A 409 -1.89 12.61 -1.31
CA SER A 409 -0.64 12.00 -0.89
C SER A 409 0.01 11.26 -2.05
N LEU A 410 -0.76 10.46 -2.82
CA LEU A 410 -0.26 9.76 -3.99
C LEU A 410 0.24 10.73 -5.07
N GLU A 411 -0.57 11.76 -5.39
CA GLU A 411 -0.22 12.77 -6.41
C GLU A 411 1.05 13.54 -6.05
N LYS A 412 1.25 13.90 -4.78
CA LYS A 412 2.48 14.60 -4.36
C LYS A 412 3.69 13.67 -4.39
N SER A 413 3.53 12.46 -3.89
CA SER A 413 4.66 11.54 -3.70
C SER A 413 5.17 10.94 -5.02
N PHE A 414 4.27 10.43 -5.85
CA PHE A 414 4.61 9.84 -7.15
C PHE A 414 4.60 10.86 -8.28
N GLY A 415 3.91 11.98 -8.09
CA GLY A 415 3.80 12.95 -9.15
C GLY A 415 5.07 13.78 -9.39
N GLU A 416 5.93 13.94 -8.40
CA GLU A 416 7.24 14.57 -8.57
C GLU A 416 8.31 13.57 -9.03
N ASP A 417 8.07 12.28 -8.79
CA ASP A 417 9.00 11.19 -9.13
C ASP A 417 8.59 10.51 -10.44
N THR A 418 9.00 11.11 -11.56
CA THR A 418 8.76 10.54 -12.88
C THR A 418 9.45 9.19 -13.05
N HIS A 419 10.57 8.93 -12.37
CA HIS A 419 11.29 7.65 -12.46
C HIS A 419 10.48 6.50 -11.88
N ALA A 420 9.84 6.70 -10.72
CA ALA A 420 8.98 5.70 -10.11
C ALA A 420 7.82 5.29 -11.04
N LEU A 421 7.06 6.28 -11.57
CA LEU A 421 5.94 6.02 -12.47
C LEU A 421 6.38 5.51 -13.85
N ASN A 422 7.62 5.80 -14.27
CA ASN A 422 8.21 5.21 -15.45
C ASN A 422 8.51 3.72 -15.25
N VAL A 423 8.83 3.27 -14.04
CA VAL A 423 9.04 1.84 -13.79
C VAL A 423 7.72 1.10 -13.70
N THR A 424 6.76 1.64 -12.96
CA THR A 424 5.49 0.96 -12.71
C THR A 424 4.36 1.95 -12.46
N PRO A 425 3.16 1.73 -13.04
CA PRO A 425 1.96 2.39 -12.55
C PRO A 425 1.66 2.00 -11.10
N VAL A 426 0.92 2.86 -10.40
CA VAL A 426 0.49 2.64 -9.01
C VAL A 426 -1.03 2.61 -8.95
N VAL A 427 -1.58 1.63 -8.28
CA VAL A 427 -3.02 1.51 -8.01
C VAL A 427 -3.26 1.80 -6.54
N LEU A 428 -4.20 2.71 -6.28
CA LEU A 428 -4.69 3.01 -4.96
C LEU A 428 -6.17 2.62 -4.89
N CYS A 429 -6.47 1.65 -4.03
CA CYS A 429 -7.83 1.27 -3.65
C CYS A 429 -8.12 1.88 -2.28
N PHE A 430 -9.09 2.77 -2.17
CA PHE A 430 -9.31 3.54 -0.95
C PHE A 430 -10.77 3.96 -0.79
N ARG A 431 -11.14 4.29 0.45
CA ARG A 431 -12.41 4.93 0.72
C ARG A 431 -12.28 6.45 0.65
N ASP A 432 -13.15 7.09 -0.12
CA ASP A 432 -13.18 8.55 -0.19
C ASP A 432 -14.18 9.11 0.84
N PRO A 433 -13.71 9.70 1.96
CA PRO A 433 -14.62 10.25 2.96
C PRO A 433 -15.39 11.49 2.47
N GLY A 434 -14.93 12.13 1.38
CA GLY A 434 -15.56 13.33 0.82
C GLY A 434 -16.77 13.05 -0.08
N ASN A 435 -16.98 11.79 -0.47
CA ASN A 435 -18.07 11.41 -1.35
C ASN A 435 -19.20 10.75 -0.54
N SER A 436 -20.20 11.55 -0.16
CA SER A 436 -21.29 11.23 0.78
C SER A 436 -22.19 10.06 0.35
N ALA A 437 -22.04 9.53 -0.86
CA ALA A 437 -22.71 8.32 -1.32
C ALA A 437 -22.06 7.08 -0.69
N ALA A 438 -22.41 6.81 0.56
CA ALA A 438 -22.29 5.52 1.25
C ALA A 438 -20.97 4.76 0.99
N GLY A 439 -19.85 5.27 1.50
CA GLY A 439 -18.63 4.47 1.69
C GLY A 439 -18.07 3.82 0.42
N HIS A 440 -18.35 4.38 -0.76
CA HIS A 440 -17.93 3.78 -2.02
C HIS A 440 -16.41 3.66 -2.08
N VAL A 441 -15.93 2.43 -2.28
CA VAL A 441 -14.53 2.14 -2.49
C VAL A 441 -14.16 2.59 -3.89
N GLN A 442 -13.20 3.51 -3.99
CA GLN A 442 -12.64 3.93 -5.25
C GLN A 442 -11.34 3.20 -5.49
N THR A 443 -11.13 2.76 -6.73
CA THR A 443 -9.85 2.19 -7.15
C THR A 443 -9.38 2.96 -8.36
N ARG A 444 -8.25 3.66 -8.22
CA ARG A 444 -7.67 4.51 -9.25
C ARG A 444 -6.25 4.06 -9.54
N MET A 445 -5.88 4.04 -10.82
CA MET A 445 -4.50 3.86 -11.26
C MET A 445 -3.90 5.22 -11.60
N MET A 446 -2.68 5.47 -11.15
CA MET A 446 -1.82 6.58 -11.57
C MET A 446 -0.69 6.03 -12.43
N ALA A 447 -0.47 6.65 -13.59
CA ALA A 447 0.54 6.21 -14.54
C ALA A 447 1.24 7.40 -15.22
N LEU A 448 2.43 7.15 -15.76
CA LEU A 448 3.13 8.08 -16.63
C LEU A 448 2.82 7.74 -18.09
N ALA A 449 2.29 8.70 -18.83
CA ALA A 449 2.17 8.60 -20.27
C ALA A 449 3.53 8.78 -20.93
N SER A 450 3.92 7.83 -21.78
CA SER A 450 5.18 7.90 -22.50
C SER A 450 5.02 7.31 -23.89
N PHE A 451 5.05 8.17 -24.91
CA PHE A 451 5.02 7.72 -26.31
C PHE A 451 6.30 6.98 -26.69
N ARG A 452 7.44 7.34 -26.09
CA ARG A 452 8.74 6.69 -26.34
C ARG A 452 8.78 5.27 -25.79
N GLU A 453 8.10 5.04 -24.68
CA GLU A 453 8.09 3.75 -24.00
C GLU A 453 6.83 2.95 -24.26
N CYS A 454 6.12 3.26 -25.35
CA CYS A 454 4.95 2.52 -25.81
C CYS A 454 3.81 2.47 -24.78
N ARG A 455 3.62 3.55 -24.00
CA ARG A 455 2.55 3.71 -23.01
C ARG A 455 1.70 4.92 -23.34
N PRO A 456 0.88 4.87 -24.41
CA PRO A 456 0.01 5.98 -24.78
C PRO A 456 -0.95 6.25 -23.63
N TRP A 457 -0.95 7.50 -23.12
CA TRP A 457 -1.77 7.91 -21.99
C TRP A 457 -1.63 7.02 -20.74
N GLY A 458 -0.45 6.44 -20.50
CA GLY A 458 -0.17 5.59 -19.34
C GLY A 458 -0.89 4.23 -19.38
N LEU A 459 -1.24 3.75 -20.58
CA LEU A 459 -1.94 2.49 -20.79
C LEU A 459 -0.99 1.42 -21.34
N ASP A 460 -0.59 0.49 -20.47
CA ASP A 460 0.25 -0.67 -20.84
C ASP A 460 -0.54 -1.76 -21.57
N LEU A 461 -1.87 -1.65 -21.56
CA LEU A 461 -2.80 -2.59 -22.18
C LEU A 461 -3.17 -2.23 -23.62
N TYR A 462 -2.67 -1.11 -24.16
CA TYR A 462 -3.02 -0.69 -25.52
C TYR A 462 -2.59 -1.75 -26.54
N ARG A 463 -3.45 -2.07 -27.50
CA ARG A 463 -3.15 -3.04 -28.57
C ARG A 463 -3.47 -2.47 -29.93
N CYS A 464 -2.80 -3.01 -30.95
CA CYS A 464 -3.10 -2.67 -32.33
C CYS A 464 -4.53 -3.10 -32.70
N ARG A 465 -5.38 -2.17 -33.15
CA ARG A 465 -6.78 -2.45 -33.50
C ARG A 465 -6.98 -3.47 -34.62
N LYS A 466 -5.96 -3.69 -35.46
CA LYS A 466 -6.01 -4.65 -36.58
C LYS A 466 -5.57 -6.07 -36.20
N CYS A 467 -4.52 -6.20 -35.39
CA CYS A 467 -3.89 -7.50 -35.13
C CYS A 467 -3.76 -7.86 -33.63
N HIS A 468 -4.25 -7.01 -32.74
CA HIS A 468 -4.22 -7.16 -31.28
C HIS A 468 -2.82 -7.39 -30.68
N ASN A 469 -1.75 -7.06 -31.42
CA ASN A 469 -0.41 -7.06 -30.86
C ASN A 469 -0.28 -5.96 -29.79
N PRO A 470 0.45 -6.22 -28.70
CA PRO A 470 0.62 -5.30 -27.59
C PRO A 470 1.41 -4.04 -27.96
N ALA A 471 1.26 -2.99 -27.14
CA ALA A 471 1.82 -1.67 -27.37
C ALA A 471 3.33 -1.64 -27.66
N TYR A 472 4.13 -2.54 -27.07
CA TYR A 472 5.58 -2.61 -27.34
C TYR A 472 5.93 -2.98 -28.80
N ASN A 473 4.96 -3.44 -29.60
CA ASN A 473 5.09 -3.64 -31.05
C ASN A 473 4.56 -2.43 -31.86
N MET A 474 4.41 -1.27 -31.24
CA MET A 474 3.80 -0.08 -31.83
C MET A 474 4.68 1.13 -31.60
N VAL A 475 4.82 1.99 -32.61
CA VAL A 475 5.54 3.25 -32.49
C VAL A 475 4.52 4.38 -32.40
N PHE A 476 4.51 5.10 -31.27
CA PHE A 476 3.59 6.20 -31.03
C PHE A 476 4.27 7.54 -31.29
N ASN A 477 3.56 8.44 -31.96
CA ASN A 477 4.00 9.81 -32.19
C ASN A 477 2.81 10.77 -32.01
N ALA A 478 3.08 12.02 -31.65
CA ALA A 478 2.04 13.05 -31.71
C ALA A 478 1.57 13.25 -33.17
N SER A 479 0.27 13.46 -33.35
CA SER A 479 -0.37 13.85 -34.60
C SER A 479 -0.92 15.27 -34.44
N GLY A 480 -0.67 16.16 -35.40
CA GLY A 480 -1.18 17.52 -35.37
C GLY A 480 -0.57 18.41 -34.26
N HIS A 481 -1.43 19.21 -33.63
CA HIS A 481 -1.03 20.20 -32.63
C HIS A 481 -0.66 19.56 -31.28
N LYS A 482 0.51 19.93 -30.74
CA LYS A 482 0.97 19.50 -29.43
C LYS A 482 0.51 20.51 -28.38
N TYR A 483 -0.36 20.05 -27.49
CA TYR A 483 -0.84 20.80 -26.35
C TYR A 483 0.08 20.52 -25.14
N SER A 484 0.20 21.51 -24.26
CA SER A 484 0.98 21.44 -23.03
C SER A 484 0.11 21.76 -21.80
N GLY A 485 0.67 21.60 -20.60
CA GLY A 485 -0.02 21.83 -19.33
C GLY A 485 -1.27 20.95 -19.20
N SER A 486 -2.33 21.48 -18.59
CA SER A 486 -3.59 20.75 -18.38
C SER A 486 -4.31 20.30 -19.67
N LYS A 487 -3.93 20.85 -20.84
CA LYS A 487 -4.54 20.51 -22.13
C LYS A 487 -3.80 19.39 -22.87
N TRP A 488 -2.72 18.83 -22.32
CA TRP A 488 -1.87 17.87 -23.05
C TRP A 488 -2.62 16.63 -23.56
N LEU A 489 -3.70 16.20 -22.89
CA LEU A 489 -4.55 15.09 -23.35
C LEU A 489 -5.32 15.40 -24.65
N GLN A 490 -5.43 16.67 -25.05
CA GLN A 490 -5.98 17.07 -26.35
C GLN A 490 -5.01 16.78 -27.51
N THR A 491 -3.74 16.43 -27.22
CA THR A 491 -2.80 15.98 -28.24
C THR A 491 -3.21 14.62 -28.77
N LYS A 492 -3.62 14.62 -30.03
CA LYS A 492 -3.91 13.40 -30.78
C LYS A 492 -2.61 12.65 -31.07
N MET A 493 -2.71 11.34 -31.21
CA MET A 493 -1.58 10.50 -31.56
C MET A 493 -1.76 9.83 -32.91
N LYS A 494 -0.64 9.46 -33.52
CA LYS A 494 -0.57 8.48 -34.60
C LYS A 494 0.25 7.31 -34.11
N TYR A 495 -0.12 6.11 -34.52
CA TYR A 495 0.68 4.93 -34.25
C TYR A 495 0.88 4.09 -35.51
N GLU A 496 1.99 3.36 -35.55
CA GLU A 496 2.27 2.33 -36.54
C GLU A 496 2.57 1.01 -35.83
N CYS A 497 1.85 -0.05 -36.18
CA CYS A 497 2.14 -1.39 -35.68
C CYS A 497 3.28 -2.02 -36.48
N LEU A 498 4.40 -2.30 -35.81
CA LEU A 498 5.59 -2.87 -36.43
C LEU A 498 5.35 -4.27 -37.00
N HIS A 499 4.39 -5.01 -36.44
CA HIS A 499 4.02 -6.36 -36.86
C HIS A 499 3.17 -6.40 -38.13
N CYS A 500 1.99 -5.77 -38.12
CA CYS A 500 1.04 -5.85 -39.26
C CYS A 500 1.09 -4.65 -40.20
N LYS A 501 1.97 -3.67 -39.94
CA LYS A 501 2.13 -2.40 -40.67
C LYS A 501 0.87 -1.52 -40.72
N HIS A 502 -0.13 -1.81 -39.90
CA HIS A 502 -1.29 -0.92 -39.76
C HIS A 502 -0.86 0.40 -39.13
N SER A 503 -1.32 1.52 -39.71
CA SER A 503 -1.15 2.84 -39.13
C SER A 503 -2.50 3.51 -38.93
N GLU A 504 -2.63 4.22 -37.82
CA GLU A 504 -3.80 5.01 -37.47
C GLU A 504 -3.33 6.41 -37.07
N ARG A 505 -4.07 7.43 -37.47
CA ARG A 505 -3.75 8.84 -37.19
C ARG A 505 -4.88 9.48 -36.41
N ASP A 506 -4.56 10.57 -35.74
CA ASP A 506 -5.51 11.42 -35.03
C ASP A 506 -6.31 10.67 -33.95
N VAL A 507 -5.69 9.66 -33.32
CA VAL A 507 -6.27 8.90 -32.21
C VAL A 507 -6.30 9.80 -30.97
N GLU A 508 -7.48 9.99 -30.40
CA GLU A 508 -7.72 10.84 -29.24
C GLU A 508 -7.48 10.07 -27.93
N ALA A 509 -7.16 10.79 -26.86
CA ALA A 509 -7.11 10.21 -25.53
C ALA A 509 -8.51 9.70 -25.14
N PRO A 510 -8.63 8.48 -24.57
CA PRO A 510 -9.92 7.99 -24.11
C PRO A 510 -10.54 8.96 -23.10
N GLY A 511 -11.85 9.21 -23.21
CA GLY A 511 -12.54 10.22 -22.39
C GLY A 511 -12.56 9.93 -20.87
N TRP A 512 -12.22 8.71 -20.48
CA TRP A 512 -12.11 8.23 -19.10
C TRP A 512 -10.67 8.30 -18.54
N VAL A 513 -9.71 8.78 -19.33
CA VAL A 513 -8.35 9.08 -18.85
C VAL A 513 -8.29 10.55 -18.45
N HIS A 514 -7.81 10.80 -17.23
CA HIS A 514 -7.79 12.12 -16.63
C HIS A 514 -6.35 12.57 -16.37
N PRO A 515 -6.04 13.87 -16.49
CA PRO A 515 -4.72 14.38 -16.10
C PRO A 515 -4.64 14.44 -14.57
N CYS A 516 -3.47 14.11 -14.00
CA CYS A 516 -3.22 14.35 -12.57
C CYS A 516 -3.08 15.86 -12.27
N SER A 517 -3.30 16.24 -11.02
CA SER A 517 -3.05 17.63 -10.59
C SER A 517 -1.54 17.98 -10.63
N GLY A 518 -1.20 19.24 -10.91
CA GLY A 518 0.18 19.77 -10.89
C GLY A 518 0.81 20.02 -12.27
N GLU A 519 2.05 20.52 -12.27
CA GLU A 519 2.75 21.04 -13.46
C GLU A 519 3.38 19.95 -14.35
N ASN A 520 3.64 18.77 -13.78
CA ASN A 520 4.24 17.65 -14.53
C ASN A 520 3.24 17.11 -15.56
N MET A 521 3.48 17.51 -16.80
CA MET A 521 2.82 17.02 -18.00
C MET A 521 3.05 15.51 -18.13
N PHE A 522 2.11 14.78 -18.75
CA PHE A 522 2.14 13.32 -18.96
C PHE A 522 1.68 12.42 -17.81
N ARG A 523 1.43 12.92 -16.60
CA ARG A 523 0.81 12.09 -15.56
C ARG A 523 -0.69 11.96 -15.79
N VAL A 524 -1.18 10.74 -15.75
CA VAL A 524 -2.59 10.42 -15.88
C VAL A 524 -3.10 9.62 -14.70
N TRP A 525 -4.41 9.62 -14.53
CA TRP A 525 -5.11 8.62 -13.76
C TRP A 525 -6.41 8.19 -14.43
N TYR A 526 -6.90 7.03 -14.03
CA TYR A 526 -8.18 6.46 -14.46
C TYR A 526 -8.69 5.45 -13.43
N ASN A 527 -9.97 5.10 -13.49
CA ASN A 527 -10.55 4.06 -12.63
C ASN A 527 -10.02 2.67 -13.02
N TRP A 528 -9.82 1.81 -12.03
CA TRP A 528 -9.28 0.46 -12.21
C TRP A 528 -10.11 -0.57 -11.42
N PRO A 529 -10.33 -1.80 -11.91
CA PRO A 529 -9.98 -2.30 -13.24
C PRO A 529 -10.77 -1.62 -14.36
N LEU A 530 -10.26 -1.70 -15.60
CA LEU A 530 -10.98 -1.21 -16.78
C LEU A 530 -12.20 -2.08 -17.07
N THR A 531 -13.30 -1.46 -17.48
CA THR A 531 -14.51 -2.16 -17.95
C THR A 531 -14.27 -2.82 -19.31
N SER A 532 -15.11 -3.78 -19.70
CA SER A 532 -15.02 -4.43 -21.01
C SER A 532 -15.12 -3.44 -22.18
N ALA A 533 -15.91 -2.37 -22.04
CA ALA A 533 -16.02 -1.32 -23.04
C ALA A 533 -14.72 -0.52 -23.18
N GLN A 534 -14.10 -0.15 -22.04
CA GLN A 534 -12.81 0.55 -22.01
C GLN A 534 -11.68 -0.32 -22.57
N LEU A 535 -11.68 -1.63 -22.25
CA LEU A 535 -10.73 -2.60 -22.83
C LEU A 535 -10.88 -2.68 -24.36
N ALA A 536 -12.11 -2.78 -24.87
CA ALA A 536 -12.37 -2.80 -26.31
C ALA A 536 -11.91 -1.52 -27.01
N GLU A 537 -12.09 -0.35 -26.39
CA GLU A 537 -11.67 0.95 -26.92
C GLU A 537 -10.14 1.04 -27.16
N VAL A 538 -9.37 0.41 -26.26
CA VAL A 538 -7.90 0.32 -26.34
C VAL A 538 -7.41 -0.93 -27.07
N GLY A 539 -8.33 -1.71 -27.66
CA GLY A 539 -8.06 -2.91 -28.45
C GLY A 539 -7.67 -4.16 -27.64
N ALA A 540 -7.82 -4.12 -26.31
CA ALA A 540 -7.35 -5.12 -25.35
C ALA A 540 -8.19 -6.38 -25.26
#